data_AF-A0AB39VHU5-F1
#
_entry.id   AF-A0AB39VHU5-F1
#
_cell.length_a   1.000
_cell.length_b   1.000
_cell.length_c   1.000
_cell.angle_alpha   90.00
_cell.angle_beta   90.00
_cell.angle_gamma   90.00
#
_symmetry.space_group_name_H-M   'P 1'
#
loop_
_entity.id
_entity.type
_entity.pdbx_description
1 polymer ?
#
loop_
_entity_poly.entity_id
_entity_poly.type
_entity_poly.pdbx_seq_one_letter_code
_entity_poly.pdbx_strand_id
1 'polypeptide(L)'
;MRKLKKQSKFIMETKDIEMLNRGFEIIENNATGFDLRSYNRQLNNLIRLYFEKVTGAKNDAYDFTDFDKKQDLENAKELTLINVVYEKALMVCKLGFCLNIEKDIEWETEYKMIKAIPFLEKLIKYKMEKYGNKILGDMGLEIKGRTSDGGVITQQKENATAEEIQKGEEIFKDLKKSGDVIILSNNTDGKIN
;
A
#
# COMPACT_ATOMS: atom_id res chain seq x y z
N MET A 1 34.06 3.46 -21.52
CA MET A 1 33.07 3.65 -20.44
C MET A 1 31.68 3.84 -21.04
N ARG A 2 30.82 2.82 -21.01
CA ARG A 2 29.43 2.92 -21.47
C ARG A 2 28.65 3.75 -20.45
N LYS A 3 28.14 4.91 -20.88
CA LYS A 3 27.24 5.74 -20.08
C LYS A 3 26.05 4.88 -19.66
N LEU A 4 25.78 4.79 -18.35
CA LEU A 4 24.57 4.22 -17.80
C LEU A 4 23.38 4.90 -18.49
N LYS A 5 22.61 4.13 -19.27
CA LYS A 5 21.31 4.59 -19.76
C LYS A 5 20.49 4.95 -18.52
N LYS A 6 20.04 6.21 -18.43
CA LYS A 6 18.99 6.64 -17.49
C LYS A 6 17.91 5.56 -17.49
N GLN A 7 17.57 5.01 -16.32
CA GLN A 7 16.38 4.19 -16.16
C GLN A 7 15.22 4.92 -16.83
N SER A 8 14.57 4.26 -17.77
CA SER A 8 13.33 4.75 -18.37
C SER A 8 12.35 5.00 -17.23
N LYS A 9 11.85 6.24 -17.12
CA LYS A 9 10.79 6.60 -16.17
C LYS A 9 9.65 5.61 -16.32
N PHE A 10 9.23 4.98 -15.23
CA PHE A 10 8.05 4.10 -15.22
C PHE A 10 6.83 4.89 -15.71
N ILE A 11 6.13 4.35 -16.71
CA ILE A 11 4.90 4.92 -17.27
C ILE A 11 3.81 3.85 -17.12
N MET A 12 2.74 4.19 -16.41
CA MET A 12 1.53 3.35 -16.39
C MET A 12 0.71 3.67 -17.64
N GLU A 13 0.55 2.70 -18.53
CA GLU A 13 -0.31 2.88 -19.70
C GLU A 13 -1.78 2.76 -19.30
N THR A 14 -2.64 3.59 -19.88
CA THR A 14 -4.09 3.60 -19.59
C THR A 14 -4.71 2.22 -19.76
N LYS A 15 -4.30 1.47 -20.80
CA LYS A 15 -4.81 0.12 -21.07
C LYS A 15 -4.49 -0.87 -19.94
N ASP A 16 -3.32 -0.74 -19.31
CA ASP A 16 -2.87 -1.63 -18.24
C ASP A 16 -3.65 -1.31 -16.95
N ILE A 17 -3.88 -0.02 -16.69
CA ILE A 17 -4.76 0.46 -15.61
C ILE A 17 -6.18 -0.07 -15.79
N GLU A 18 -6.76 0.06 -16.99
CA GLU A 18 -8.11 -0.44 -17.28
C GLU A 18 -8.23 -1.95 -17.10
N MET A 19 -7.21 -2.70 -17.56
CA MET A 19 -7.16 -4.15 -17.38
C MET A 19 -7.10 -4.53 -15.89
N LEU A 20 -6.25 -3.87 -15.11
CA LEU A 20 -6.13 -4.09 -13.68
C LEU A 20 -7.44 -3.75 -12.95
N ASN A 21 -8.06 -2.62 -13.27
CA ASN A 21 -9.32 -2.20 -12.67
C ASN A 21 -10.44 -3.21 -12.93
N ARG A 22 -10.58 -3.71 -14.17
CA ARG A 22 -11.55 -4.79 -14.47
C ARG A 22 -11.25 -6.07 -13.68
N GLY A 23 -9.97 -6.43 -13.54
CA GLY A 23 -9.56 -7.57 -12.72
C GLY A 23 -9.97 -7.41 -11.25
N PHE A 24 -9.75 -6.24 -10.67
CA PHE A 24 -10.14 -5.96 -9.30
C PHE A 24 -11.65 -5.84 -9.12
N GLU A 25 -12.40 -5.28 -10.08
CA GLU A 25 -13.87 -5.28 -10.06
C GLU A 25 -14.43 -6.71 -9.99
N ILE A 26 -13.84 -7.66 -10.72
CA ILE A 26 -14.22 -9.07 -10.64
C ILE A 26 -13.93 -9.64 -9.24
N ILE A 27 -12.78 -9.32 -8.65
CA ILE A 27 -12.44 -9.70 -7.27
C ILE A 27 -13.47 -9.14 -6.30
N GLU A 28 -13.84 -7.87 -6.45
CA GLU A 28 -14.80 -7.18 -5.59
C GLU A 28 -16.20 -7.79 -5.70
N ASN A 29 -16.68 -8.02 -6.92
CA ASN A 29 -17.99 -8.61 -7.17
C ASN A 29 -18.10 -10.06 -6.68
N ASN A 30 -16.98 -10.80 -6.69
CA ASN A 30 -16.93 -12.16 -6.18
C ASN A 30 -16.70 -12.25 -4.67
N ALA A 31 -16.53 -11.12 -3.97
CA ALA A 31 -16.50 -11.07 -2.53
C ALA A 31 -17.86 -10.65 -1.97
N THR A 32 -18.29 -11.28 -0.87
CA THR A 32 -19.51 -10.87 -0.18
C THR A 32 -19.23 -9.63 0.67
N GLY A 33 -19.45 -8.45 0.08
CA GLY A 33 -19.16 -7.17 0.74
C GLY A 33 -17.66 -6.91 0.92
N PHE A 34 -17.29 -6.13 1.95
CA PHE A 34 -15.89 -5.89 2.29
C PHE A 34 -15.36 -7.07 3.14
N ASP A 35 -15.03 -8.17 2.48
CA ASP A 35 -14.46 -9.36 3.12
C ASP A 35 -13.00 -9.56 2.69
N LEU A 36 -12.08 -9.21 3.58
CA LEU A 36 -10.64 -9.35 3.37
C LEU A 36 -10.20 -10.81 3.19
N ARG A 37 -10.90 -11.78 3.77
CA ARG A 37 -10.58 -13.21 3.57
C ARG A 37 -10.97 -13.64 2.17
N SER A 38 -12.13 -13.19 1.72
CA SER A 38 -12.57 -13.41 0.34
C SER A 38 -11.61 -12.75 -0.65
N TYR A 39 -11.25 -11.48 -0.44
CA TYR A 39 -10.25 -10.79 -1.28
C TYR A 39 -8.92 -11.55 -1.33
N ASN A 40 -8.41 -12.02 -0.18
CA ASN A 40 -7.19 -12.82 -0.14
C ASN A 40 -7.27 -14.07 -1.02
N ARG A 41 -8.39 -14.81 -0.94
CA ARG A 41 -8.62 -16.02 -1.73
C ARG A 41 -8.70 -15.71 -3.22
N GLN A 42 -9.39 -14.65 -3.61
CA GLN A 42 -9.54 -14.24 -5.00
C GLN A 42 -8.20 -13.75 -5.59
N LEU A 43 -7.43 -12.98 -4.83
CA LEU A 43 -6.09 -12.55 -5.23
C LEU A 43 -5.15 -13.74 -5.41
N ASN A 44 -5.18 -14.73 -4.51
CA ASN A 44 -4.42 -15.97 -4.67
C ASN A 44 -4.75 -16.70 -5.96
N ASN A 45 -6.04 -16.82 -6.28
CA ASN A 45 -6.47 -17.44 -7.53
C ASN A 45 -5.95 -16.67 -8.74
N LEU A 46 -6.02 -15.33 -8.73
CA LEU A 46 -5.54 -14.50 -9.83
C LEU A 46 -4.01 -14.62 -10.02
N ILE A 47 -3.25 -14.55 -8.92
CA ILE A 47 -1.80 -14.70 -8.93
C ILE A 47 -1.43 -16.09 -9.48
N ARG A 48 -2.10 -17.15 -9.00
CA ARG A 48 -1.89 -18.51 -9.49
C ARG A 48 -2.15 -18.63 -10.99
N LEU A 49 -3.29 -18.13 -11.47
CA LEU A 49 -3.63 -18.16 -12.90
C LEU A 49 -2.62 -17.41 -13.78
N TYR A 50 -2.11 -16.27 -13.30
CA TYR A 50 -1.07 -15.53 -14.00
C TYR A 50 0.18 -16.40 -14.17
N PHE A 51 0.61 -17.06 -13.10
CA PHE A 51 1.82 -17.85 -13.12
C PHE A 51 1.69 -19.19 -13.85
N GLU A 52 0.56 -19.88 -13.74
CA GLU A 52 0.24 -21.05 -14.57
C GLU A 52 0.34 -20.68 -16.06
N LYS A 53 -0.19 -19.51 -16.45
CA LYS A 53 -0.14 -19.03 -17.83
C LYS A 53 1.27 -18.71 -18.30
N VAL A 54 2.10 -18.12 -17.45
CA VAL A 54 3.48 -17.71 -17.79
C VAL A 54 4.45 -18.89 -17.79
N THR A 55 4.32 -19.81 -16.83
CA THR A 55 5.28 -20.92 -16.63
C THR A 55 4.85 -22.21 -17.31
N GLY A 56 3.57 -22.37 -17.67
CA GLY A 56 3.02 -23.61 -18.23
C GLY A 56 2.92 -24.77 -17.23
N ALA A 57 3.43 -24.59 -16.01
CA ALA A 57 3.34 -25.58 -14.94
C ALA A 57 1.95 -25.49 -14.30
N LYS A 58 1.13 -26.54 -14.48
CA LYS A 58 -0.20 -26.63 -13.86
C LYS A 58 -0.17 -26.98 -12.38
N ASN A 59 0.95 -27.50 -11.87
CA ASN A 59 1.03 -28.09 -10.53
C ASN A 59 2.40 -27.97 -9.84
N ASP A 60 3.46 -27.57 -10.54
CA ASP A 60 4.78 -27.44 -9.92
C ASP A 60 5.05 -25.97 -9.61
N ALA A 61 5.14 -25.70 -8.30
CA ALA A 61 5.26 -24.39 -7.68
C ALA A 61 3.96 -23.57 -7.75
N TYR A 62 3.50 -23.06 -6.61
CA TYR A 62 3.55 -21.61 -6.42
C TYR A 62 3.54 -21.31 -4.93
N ASP A 63 4.74 -21.45 -4.34
CA ASP A 63 5.13 -21.03 -3.00
C ASP A 63 5.59 -19.56 -2.97
N PHE A 64 5.14 -18.74 -3.93
CA PHE A 64 5.76 -17.43 -4.20
C PHE A 64 5.38 -16.33 -3.23
N THR A 65 4.50 -16.63 -2.28
CA THR A 65 4.24 -15.71 -1.22
C THR A 65 4.37 -16.43 0.10
N ASP A 66 5.48 -16.16 0.77
CA ASP A 66 5.62 -16.28 2.22
C ASP A 66 4.44 -15.65 2.99
N PHE A 67 3.63 -14.79 2.35
CA PHE A 67 2.48 -14.11 2.94
C PHE A 67 1.49 -15.05 3.64
N ASP A 68 1.07 -16.15 3.00
CA ASP A 68 0.12 -17.09 3.61
C ASP A 68 0.79 -18.10 4.55
N LYS A 69 2.10 -18.31 4.38
CA LYS A 69 2.86 -19.31 5.16
C LYS A 69 3.43 -18.79 6.46
N LYS A 70 3.70 -17.47 6.55
CA LYS A 70 4.27 -16.83 7.74
C LYS A 70 3.21 -16.40 8.76
N GLN A 71 1.94 -16.46 8.40
CA GLN A 71 0.84 -15.93 9.21
C GLN A 71 -0.24 -17.00 9.34
N ASP A 72 -0.72 -17.27 10.56
CA ASP A 72 -1.97 -17.99 10.75
C ASP A 72 -3.12 -17.08 10.30
N LEU A 73 -3.41 -17.07 9.00
CA LEU A 73 -4.43 -16.20 8.42
C LEU A 73 -5.83 -16.55 8.88
N GLU A 74 -6.07 -17.79 9.32
CA GLU A 74 -7.35 -18.19 9.90
C GLU A 74 -7.61 -17.42 11.20
N ASN A 75 -6.59 -17.26 12.03
CA ASN A 75 -6.69 -16.50 13.29
C ASN A 75 -6.07 -15.09 13.24
N ALA A 76 -5.65 -14.63 12.06
CA ALA A 76 -4.99 -13.34 11.92
C ALA A 76 -5.91 -12.18 12.34
N LYS A 77 -5.32 -11.23 13.06
CA LYS A 77 -5.98 -9.94 13.36
C LYS A 77 -6.29 -9.23 12.04
N GLU A 78 -7.40 -8.50 12.01
CA GLU A 78 -7.86 -7.82 10.80
C GLU A 78 -6.79 -6.84 10.23
N LEU A 79 -5.99 -6.17 11.08
CA LEU A 79 -4.86 -5.33 10.64
C LEU A 79 -3.79 -6.13 9.87
N THR A 80 -3.51 -7.36 10.29
CA THR A 80 -2.61 -8.25 9.56
C THR A 80 -3.21 -8.62 8.22
N LEU A 81 -4.50 -8.98 8.22
CA LEU A 81 -5.19 -9.43 7.02
C LEU A 81 -5.29 -8.33 5.96
N ILE A 82 -5.57 -7.08 6.33
CA ILE A 82 -5.57 -5.95 5.38
C ILE A 82 -4.18 -5.71 4.77
N ASN A 83 -3.10 -5.88 5.55
CA ASN A 83 -1.73 -5.74 5.03
C ASN A 83 -1.44 -6.81 3.97
N VAL A 84 -1.78 -8.07 4.26
CA VAL A 84 -1.59 -9.19 3.32
C VAL A 84 -2.38 -9.00 2.04
N VAL A 85 -3.66 -8.58 2.14
CA VAL A 85 -4.49 -8.30 0.96
C VAL A 85 -3.91 -7.15 0.14
N TYR A 86 -3.45 -6.09 0.79
CA TYR A 86 -2.82 -4.95 0.13
C TYR A 86 -1.54 -5.34 -0.61
N GLU A 87 -0.63 -6.07 0.05
CA GLU A 87 0.63 -6.51 -0.56
C GLU A 87 0.41 -7.43 -1.77
N LYS A 88 -0.60 -8.31 -1.71
CA LYS A 88 -0.98 -9.15 -2.85
C LYS A 88 -1.61 -8.34 -3.99
N ALA A 89 -2.48 -7.39 -3.67
CA ALA A 89 -3.04 -6.49 -4.68
C ALA A 89 -1.92 -5.68 -5.37
N LEU A 90 -0.94 -5.20 -4.59
CA LEU A 90 0.23 -4.51 -5.13
C LEU A 90 1.08 -5.43 -6.01
N MET A 91 1.26 -6.70 -5.63
CA MET A 91 1.94 -7.70 -6.46
C MET A 91 1.22 -7.90 -7.80
N VAL A 92 -0.11 -8.00 -7.81
CA VAL A 92 -0.91 -8.07 -9.05
C VAL A 92 -0.67 -6.84 -9.92
N CYS A 93 -0.63 -5.64 -9.34
CA CYS A 93 -0.29 -4.43 -10.08
C CYS A 93 1.15 -4.49 -10.65
N LYS A 94 2.15 -4.90 -9.86
CA LYS A 94 3.52 -5.08 -10.33
C LYS A 94 3.58 -6.04 -11.52
N LEU A 95 2.87 -7.16 -11.45
CA LEU A 95 2.77 -8.13 -12.55
C LEU A 95 2.08 -7.54 -13.79
N GLY A 96 0.97 -6.82 -13.60
CA GLY A 96 0.23 -6.17 -14.68
C GLY A 96 1.04 -5.09 -15.40
N PHE A 97 1.92 -4.40 -14.69
CA PHE A 97 2.84 -3.40 -15.24
C PHE A 97 4.23 -3.95 -15.62
N CYS A 98 4.42 -5.27 -15.59
CA CYS A 98 5.70 -5.92 -15.91
C CYS A 98 6.90 -5.41 -15.06
N LEU A 99 6.64 -5.07 -13.80
CA LEU A 99 7.68 -4.68 -12.85
C LEU A 99 8.33 -5.89 -12.20
N ASN A 100 9.56 -5.71 -11.72
CA ASN A 100 10.24 -6.75 -10.96
C ASN A 100 9.55 -6.93 -9.59
N ILE A 101 9.00 -8.11 -9.34
CA ILE A 101 8.27 -8.46 -8.12
C ILE A 101 9.16 -8.59 -6.90
N GLU A 102 10.45 -8.93 -7.07
CA GLU A 102 11.42 -9.12 -5.98
C GLU A 102 12.01 -7.79 -5.50
N LYS A 103 11.77 -6.70 -6.24
CA LYS A 103 12.26 -5.37 -5.87
C LYS A 103 11.16 -4.55 -5.23
N ASP A 104 11.55 -3.84 -4.18
CA ASP A 104 10.78 -2.72 -3.67
C ASP A 104 10.62 -1.70 -4.79
N ILE A 105 9.39 -1.19 -4.92
CA ILE A 105 9.09 -0.12 -5.84
C ILE A 105 9.31 1.20 -5.10
N GLU A 106 9.76 2.22 -5.84
CA GLU A 106 9.86 3.56 -5.27
C GLU A 106 8.49 4.03 -4.80
N TRP A 107 8.45 4.76 -3.68
CA TRP A 107 7.21 5.27 -3.10
C TRP A 107 6.37 6.06 -4.11
N GLU A 108 6.99 6.89 -4.95
CA GLU A 108 6.29 7.67 -5.97
C GLU A 108 5.61 6.78 -7.02
N THR A 109 6.15 5.58 -7.26
CA THR A 109 5.55 4.60 -8.15
C THR A 109 4.36 3.92 -7.48
N GLU A 110 4.52 3.48 -6.23
CA GLU A 110 3.42 2.90 -5.46
C GLU A 110 2.26 3.89 -5.28
N TYR A 111 2.56 5.14 -4.94
CA TYR A 111 1.57 6.20 -4.79
C TYR A 111 0.77 6.45 -6.07
N LYS A 112 1.43 6.47 -7.23
CA LYS A 112 0.74 6.58 -8.52
C LYS A 112 -0.18 5.40 -8.77
N MET A 113 0.22 4.18 -8.41
CA MET A 113 -0.64 3.00 -8.51
C MET A 113 -1.86 3.13 -7.59
N ILE A 114 -1.66 3.54 -6.34
CA ILE A 114 -2.75 3.77 -5.38
C ILE A 114 -3.78 4.76 -5.96
N LYS A 115 -3.32 5.87 -6.55
CA LYS A 115 -4.21 6.87 -7.15
C LYS A 115 -4.92 6.39 -8.42
N ALA A 116 -4.30 5.49 -9.18
CA ALA A 116 -4.85 5.01 -10.45
C ALA A 116 -5.76 3.78 -10.30
N ILE A 117 -5.60 3.00 -9.23
CA ILE A 117 -6.28 1.72 -9.01
C ILE A 117 -7.23 1.84 -7.82
N PRO A 118 -8.56 1.97 -8.04
CA PRO A 118 -9.54 2.20 -6.96
C PRO A 118 -9.52 1.15 -5.86
N PHE A 119 -9.22 -0.11 -6.20
CA PHE A 119 -9.11 -1.19 -5.23
C PHE A 119 -7.98 -0.96 -4.21
N LEU A 120 -6.80 -0.51 -4.65
CA LEU A 120 -5.70 -0.17 -3.75
C LEU A 120 -6.06 1.01 -2.84
N GLU A 121 -6.66 2.06 -3.41
CA GLU A 121 -7.11 3.22 -2.66
C GLU A 121 -8.13 2.82 -1.58
N LYS A 122 -9.09 1.95 -1.92
CA LYS A 122 -10.11 1.44 -1.01
C LYS A 122 -9.50 0.68 0.17
N LEU A 123 -8.51 -0.17 -0.06
CA LEU A 123 -7.81 -0.91 1.01
C LEU A 123 -7.07 0.03 1.96
N ILE A 124 -6.38 1.05 1.43
CA ILE A 124 -5.68 2.05 2.25
C ILE A 124 -6.66 2.89 3.06
N LYS A 125 -7.75 3.38 2.45
CA LYS A 125 -8.79 4.14 3.15
C LYS A 125 -9.37 3.34 4.31
N TYR A 126 -9.71 2.07 4.07
CA TYR A 126 -10.19 1.17 5.11
C TYR A 126 -9.19 0.99 6.25
N LYS A 127 -7.92 0.73 5.92
CA LYS A 127 -6.84 0.58 6.91
C LYS A 127 -6.69 1.85 7.76
N MET A 128 -6.70 3.02 7.13
CA MET A 128 -6.54 4.31 7.82
C MET A 128 -7.78 4.67 8.66
N GLU A 129 -8.98 4.33 8.22
CA GLU A 129 -10.21 4.54 9.01
C GLU A 129 -10.25 3.70 10.27
N LYS A 130 -9.92 2.41 10.18
CA LYS A 130 -9.96 1.52 11.35
C LYS A 130 -8.72 1.60 12.24
N TYR A 131 -7.55 1.76 11.64
CA TYR A 131 -6.26 1.59 12.32
C TYR A 131 -5.37 2.83 12.28
N GLY A 132 -5.78 3.91 11.60
CA GLY A 132 -4.96 5.11 11.44
C GLY A 132 -4.50 5.70 12.77
N ASN A 133 -5.38 5.82 13.77
CA ASN A 133 -5.02 6.31 15.11
C ASN A 133 -3.96 5.44 15.79
N LYS A 134 -3.99 4.12 15.59
CA LYS A 134 -2.99 3.21 16.13
C LYS A 134 -1.67 3.35 15.37
N ILE A 135 -1.71 3.30 14.04
CA ILE A 135 -0.54 3.38 13.16
C ILE A 135 0.21 4.69 13.38
N LEU A 136 -0.50 5.81 13.33
CA LEU A 136 0.06 7.14 13.60
C LEU A 136 0.45 7.26 15.07
N GLY A 137 -0.30 6.62 15.95
CA GLY A 137 -0.01 6.57 17.37
C GLY A 137 1.34 5.97 17.70
N ASP A 138 1.70 4.86 17.04
CA ASP A 138 3.00 4.18 17.16
C ASP A 138 4.16 5.02 16.56
N MET A 139 3.84 6.10 15.83
CA MET A 139 4.75 7.13 15.31
C MET A 139 4.70 8.42 16.15
N GLY A 140 4.08 8.39 17.33
CA GLY A 140 3.96 9.54 18.21
C GLY A 140 2.96 10.60 17.73
N LEU A 141 2.16 10.31 16.70
CA LEU A 141 1.20 11.23 16.13
C LEU A 141 -0.24 10.91 16.57
N GLU A 142 -1.08 11.94 16.59
CA GLU A 142 -2.53 11.82 16.76
C GLU A 142 -3.27 12.50 15.60
N ILE A 143 -4.42 11.93 15.22
CA ILE A 143 -5.29 12.53 14.20
C ILE A 143 -6.09 13.66 14.85
N LYS A 144 -5.95 14.87 14.33
CA LYS A 144 -6.74 16.05 14.75
C LYS A 144 -7.92 16.35 13.84
N GLY A 145 -7.89 15.83 12.62
CA GLY A 145 -8.98 16.03 11.67
C GLY A 145 -8.70 15.36 10.34
N ARG A 146 -9.59 15.61 9.37
CA ARG A 146 -9.46 15.16 7.99
C ARG A 146 -9.71 16.34 7.07
N THR A 147 -9.03 16.37 5.94
CA THR A 147 -9.28 17.34 4.88
C THR A 147 -10.49 16.89 4.05
N SER A 148 -11.10 17.82 3.29
CA SER A 148 -12.30 17.56 2.49
C SER A 148 -12.09 16.56 1.35
N ASP A 149 -10.84 16.36 0.93
CA ASP A 149 -10.40 15.37 -0.05
C ASP A 149 -9.98 14.02 0.57
N GLY A 150 -10.18 13.85 1.88
CA GLY A 150 -9.91 12.60 2.60
C GLY A 150 -8.49 12.43 3.11
N GLY A 151 -7.64 13.45 3.01
CA GLY A 151 -6.36 13.51 3.71
C GLY A 151 -6.52 13.57 5.23
N VAL A 152 -5.45 13.29 5.96
CA VAL A 152 -5.43 13.21 7.43
C VAL A 152 -4.61 14.37 8.00
N ILE A 153 -5.18 15.12 8.94
CA ILE A 153 -4.48 16.18 9.67
C ILE A 153 -3.94 15.56 10.96
N THR A 154 -2.63 15.58 11.14
CA THR A 154 -1.95 14.97 12.30
C THR A 154 -1.16 15.99 13.10
N GLN A 155 -1.06 15.76 14.40
CA GLN A 155 -0.24 16.54 15.34
C GLN A 155 0.61 15.59 16.20
N GLN A 156 1.76 16.05 16.67
CA GLN A 156 2.56 15.28 17.63
C GLN A 156 1.79 15.16 18.96
N LYS A 157 1.69 13.94 19.51
CA LYS A 157 1.14 13.71 20.84
C LYS A 157 2.02 14.39 21.89
N GLU A 158 1.38 14.98 22.91
CA GLU A 158 2.07 15.65 24.01
C GLU A 158 3.01 14.72 24.80
N ASN A 159 2.71 13.44 24.86
CA ASN A 159 3.46 12.42 25.60
C ASN A 159 4.23 11.44 24.68
N ALA A 160 4.49 11.82 23.43
CA ALA A 160 5.26 10.98 22.52
C ALA A 160 6.67 10.73 23.06
N THR A 161 7.13 9.49 22.97
CA THR A 161 8.50 9.10 23.30
C THR A 161 9.47 9.55 22.20
N ALA A 162 10.74 9.71 22.54
CA ALA A 162 11.78 10.04 21.56
C ALA A 162 11.90 8.99 20.43
N GLU A 163 11.68 7.71 20.75
CA GLU A 163 11.68 6.62 19.77
C GLU A 163 10.49 6.72 18.79
N GLU A 164 9.30 7.04 19.29
CA GLU A 164 8.11 7.25 18.45
C GLU A 164 8.27 8.46 17.52
N ILE A 165 8.82 9.57 18.05
CA ILE A 165 9.13 10.76 17.26
C ILE A 165 10.11 10.42 16.14
N GLN A 166 11.22 9.74 16.46
CA GLN A 166 12.22 9.36 15.47
C GLN A 166 11.64 8.45 14.38
N LYS A 167 10.84 7.45 14.75
CA LYS A 167 10.14 6.58 13.78
C LYS A 167 9.23 7.37 12.85
N GLY A 168 8.47 8.32 13.41
CA GLY A 168 7.66 9.24 12.62
C GLY A 168 8.53 10.03 11.64
N GLU A 169 9.54 10.74 12.15
CA GLU A 169 10.41 11.58 11.34
C GLU A 169 11.10 10.83 10.20
N GLU A 170 11.55 9.60 10.42
CA GLU A 170 12.15 8.76 9.38
C GLU A 170 11.16 8.45 8.26
N ILE A 171 9.93 8.06 8.59
CA ILE A 171 8.87 7.74 7.61
C ILE A 171 8.39 9.00 6.88
N PHE A 172 8.27 10.13 7.58
CA PHE A 172 7.76 11.37 6.99
C PHE A 172 8.82 12.18 6.24
N LYS A 173 10.12 11.93 6.44
CA LYS A 173 11.20 12.57 5.68
C LYS A 173 11.10 12.25 4.18
N ASP A 174 10.59 11.07 3.85
CA ASP A 174 10.35 10.66 2.47
C ASP A 174 9.03 11.22 1.93
N LEU A 175 8.00 11.34 2.77
CA LEU A 175 6.69 11.93 2.40
C LEU A 175 6.71 13.46 2.25
N LYS A 176 7.51 14.18 3.05
CA LYS A 176 7.66 15.65 2.93
C LYS A 176 8.25 16.07 1.58
N LYS A 177 9.05 15.21 0.94
CA LYS A 177 9.61 15.48 -0.40
C LYS A 177 8.56 15.37 -1.51
N SER A 178 7.47 14.61 -1.30
CA SER A 178 6.40 14.44 -2.30
C SER A 178 5.32 15.52 -2.22
N GLY A 179 5.18 16.20 -1.08
CA GLY A 179 4.21 17.29 -0.88
C GLY A 179 2.82 16.84 -0.41
N ASP A 180 2.64 15.57 -0.03
CA ASP A 180 1.32 14.97 0.24
C ASP A 180 0.96 14.84 1.73
N VAL A 181 1.79 15.34 2.66
CA VAL A 181 1.49 15.34 4.11
C VAL A 181 1.73 16.71 4.74
N ILE A 182 0.68 17.29 5.32
CA ILE A 182 0.78 18.48 6.19
C ILE A 182 0.93 17.99 7.63
N ILE A 183 2.16 18.00 8.16
CA ILE A 183 2.42 17.79 9.59
C ILE A 183 2.31 19.15 10.28
N LEU A 184 1.30 19.31 11.14
CA LEU A 184 1.25 20.45 12.06
C LEU A 184 2.26 20.18 13.17
N SER A 185 3.50 20.66 12.99
CA SER A 185 4.52 20.60 14.03
C SER A 185 4.09 21.44 15.23
N ASN A 186 4.08 20.85 16.42
CA ASN A 186 4.01 21.61 17.66
C ASN A 186 5.42 22.09 18.05
N ASN A 187 5.70 23.36 17.75
CA ASN A 187 6.79 24.21 18.25
C ASN A 187 8.22 23.79 17.83
N THR A 188 9.13 24.69 17.45
CA THR A 188 9.43 26.03 17.98
C THR A 188 9.95 26.96 16.89
N ASP A 189 9.32 28.13 16.71
CA ASP A 189 9.98 29.42 16.96
C ASP A 189 9.00 30.56 16.70
N GLY A 190 8.76 31.33 17.75
CA GLY A 190 8.07 32.60 17.63
C GLY A 190 8.84 33.49 16.67
N LYS A 191 8.27 33.71 15.49
CA LYS A 191 8.25 34.98 14.74
C LYS A 191 7.50 34.76 13.44
N ILE A 192 6.25 35.22 13.43
CA ILE A 192 5.59 35.62 12.20
C ILE A 192 6.20 36.99 11.86
N ASN A 193 6.95 37.07 10.77
CA ASN A 193 7.15 38.31 10.04
C ASN A 193 6.21 38.27 8.83
#